data_AF-A0A2G1QHM6-F1
#
_entry.id   AF-A0A2G1QHM6-F1
#
_cell.length_a   1.000
_cell.length_b   1.000
_cell.length_c   1.000
_cell.angle_alpha   90.00
_cell.angle_beta   90.00
_cell.angle_gamma   90.00
#
_symmetry.space_group_name_H-M   'P 1'
#
loop_
_entity.id
_entity.type
_entity.pdbx_description
1 polymer ?
#
loop_
_entity_poly.entity_id
_entity_poly.type
_entity_poly.pdbx_seq_one_letter_code
_entity_poly.pdbx_strand_id
1 'polypeptide(L)'
;MSENANPFQPVEIDEVDRKLAETATRKRIPSLSVSAILPDDAAPQAPIPAAKERPVQAPRKPLSIEIPDYLARELKIAAATQAVTLRHIVLSALMEAGYTVKPADMEEDGRRLR
;
A
#
# COMPACT_ATOMS: atom_id res chain seq x y z
N MET A 1 -23.83 -44.41 1.52
CA MET A 1 -23.17 -43.83 2.71
C MET A 1 -22.10 -42.90 2.16
N SER A 2 -22.37 -41.60 2.09
CA SER A 2 -21.45 -40.63 1.50
C SER A 2 -20.53 -40.08 2.58
N GLU A 3 -19.24 -40.31 2.43
CA GLU A 3 -18.20 -39.87 3.35
C GLU A 3 -17.86 -38.40 3.01
N ASN A 4 -18.07 -37.51 3.99
CA ASN A 4 -17.75 -36.08 3.87
C ASN A 4 -16.22 -35.92 3.83
N ALA A 5 -15.64 -35.88 2.63
CA ALA A 5 -14.26 -35.46 2.43
C ALA A 5 -14.17 -33.94 2.67
N ASN A 6 -13.89 -33.56 3.91
CA ASN A 6 -13.65 -32.16 4.29
C ASN A 6 -12.30 -31.72 3.67
N PRO A 7 -12.28 -30.80 2.68
CA PRO A 7 -11.08 -30.51 1.88
C PRO A 7 -10.04 -29.66 2.63
N PHE A 8 -10.36 -29.19 3.84
CA PHE A 8 -9.48 -28.40 4.68
C PHE A 8 -9.05 -29.24 5.88
N GLN A 9 -7.91 -29.91 5.75
CA GLN A 9 -7.24 -30.53 6.90
C GLN A 9 -6.67 -29.41 7.80
N PRO A 10 -6.81 -29.51 9.14
CA PRO A 10 -6.15 -28.60 10.07
C PRO A 10 -4.64 -28.69 9.85
N VAL A 11 -4.00 -27.55 9.59
CA VAL A 11 -2.56 -27.49 9.37
C VAL A 11 -1.88 -27.27 10.72
N GLU A 12 -0.96 -28.17 11.10
CA GLU A 12 -0.08 -27.94 12.25
C GLU A 12 0.95 -26.87 11.88
N ILE A 13 0.81 -25.70 12.52
CA ILE A 13 1.58 -24.48 12.22
C ILE A 13 3.09 -24.74 12.37
N ASP A 14 3.49 -25.52 13.37
CA ASP A 14 4.88 -25.85 13.66
C ASP A 14 5.57 -26.63 12.52
N GLU A 15 4.84 -27.51 11.83
CA GLU A 15 5.39 -28.29 10.72
C GLU A 15 5.59 -27.43 9.47
N VAL A 16 4.69 -26.46 9.26
CA VAL A 16 4.80 -25.49 8.16
C VAL A 16 5.99 -24.59 8.34
N ASP A 17 6.21 -24.08 9.56
CA ASP A 17 7.34 -23.22 9.88
C ASP A 17 8.68 -23.93 9.67
N ARG A 18 8.77 -25.20 10.04
CA ARG A 18 9.97 -26.01 9.78
C ARG A 18 10.25 -26.16 8.29
N LYS A 19 9.24 -26.53 7.50
CA LYS A 19 9.35 -26.67 6.03
C LYS A 19 9.68 -25.34 5.35
N LEU A 20 9.18 -24.23 5.89
CA LEU A 20 9.46 -22.88 5.41
C LEU A 20 10.93 -22.49 5.67
N ALA A 21 11.47 -22.77 6.85
CA ALA A 21 12.87 -22.51 7.18
C ALA A 21 13.85 -23.35 6.35
N GLU A 22 13.54 -24.63 6.14
CA GLU A 22 14.32 -25.54 5.28
C GLU A 22 14.36 -25.03 3.82
N THR A 23 13.23 -24.58 3.29
CA THR A 23 13.15 -24.06 1.91
C THR A 23 13.82 -22.71 1.75
N ALA A 24 13.75 -21.82 2.75
CA ALA A 24 14.46 -20.55 2.74
C ALA A 24 15.99 -20.75 2.68
N THR A 25 16.50 -21.71 3.46
CA THR A 25 17.92 -22.09 3.47
C THR A 25 18.34 -22.66 2.11
N ARG A 26 17.55 -23.57 1.55
CA ARG A 26 17.82 -24.19 0.24
C ARG A 26 17.83 -23.17 -0.90
N LYS A 27 16.97 -22.15 -0.85
CA LYS A 27 16.86 -21.12 -1.88
C LYS A 27 17.77 -19.91 -1.64
N ARG A 28 18.59 -19.91 -0.58
CA ARG A 28 19.41 -18.77 -0.14
C ARG A 28 18.61 -17.47 -0.13
N ILE A 29 17.38 -17.53 0.36
CA ILE A 29 16.57 -16.31 0.53
C ILE A 29 17.15 -15.59 1.75
N PRO A 30 17.70 -14.38 1.61
CA PRO A 30 18.17 -13.62 2.76
C PRO A 30 16.97 -13.35 3.67
N SER A 31 17.02 -13.93 4.88
CA SER A 31 16.05 -13.68 5.93
C SER A 31 16.36 -12.32 6.57
N LEU A 32 15.45 -11.35 6.41
CA LEU A 32 15.47 -10.11 7.18
C LEU A 32 14.83 -10.36 8.54
N SER A 33 15.55 -11.02 9.44
CA SER A 33 15.18 -11.04 10.85
C SER A 33 15.50 -9.66 11.43
N VAL A 34 14.48 -8.84 11.64
CA VAL A 34 14.61 -7.65 12.49
C VAL A 34 14.78 -8.15 13.92
N SER A 35 16.02 -8.23 14.38
CA SER A 35 16.32 -8.51 15.77
C SER A 35 15.76 -7.37 16.61
N ALA A 36 14.83 -7.70 17.51
CA ALA A 36 14.33 -6.79 18.51
C ALA A 36 15.49 -6.22 19.33
N ILE A 37 15.45 -4.91 19.50
CA ILE A 37 16.40 -4.02 20.15
C ILE A 37 16.73 -4.51 21.58
N LEU A 38 18.01 -4.72 21.88
CA LEU A 38 18.57 -4.73 23.25
C LEU A 38 19.09 -3.31 23.58
N PRO A 39 19.00 -2.84 24.83
CA PRO A 39 19.42 -1.49 25.18
C PRO A 39 20.94 -1.40 25.45
N ASP A 40 21.48 -0.27 25.00
CA ASP A 40 22.70 0.42 25.45
C ASP A 40 24.06 -0.29 25.27
N ASP A 41 24.75 0.02 24.17
CA ASP A 41 26.06 0.67 24.27
C ASP A 41 26.40 1.41 22.96
N ALA A 42 27.09 2.54 23.09
CA ALA A 42 27.25 3.58 22.09
C ALA A 42 28.07 3.12 20.86
N ALA A 43 27.39 2.86 19.74
CA ALA A 43 28.00 2.84 18.41
C ALA A 43 27.82 4.20 17.71
N PRO A 44 28.81 4.70 16.95
CA PRO A 44 28.67 5.95 16.19
C PRO A 44 27.55 5.79 15.18
N GLN A 45 26.44 6.49 15.40
CA GLN A 45 25.32 6.52 14.46
C GLN A 45 25.82 7.16 13.16
N ALA A 46 25.89 6.38 12.09
CA ALA A 46 26.02 6.92 10.74
C ALA A 46 24.86 7.91 10.53
N PRO A 47 25.11 9.10 9.92
CA PRO A 47 24.08 10.10 9.75
C PRO A 47 22.92 9.50 8.95
N ILE A 48 21.77 9.39 9.60
CA ILE A 48 20.51 9.01 8.95
C ILE A 48 20.28 10.09 7.88
N PRO A 49 20.19 9.74 6.59
CA PRO A 49 19.92 10.74 5.57
C PRO A 49 18.58 11.40 5.92
N ALA A 50 18.59 12.73 6.02
CA ALA A 50 17.43 13.53 6.34
C ALA A 50 16.26 13.09 5.46
N ALA A 51 15.23 12.52 6.08
CA ALA A 51 14.00 12.19 5.38
C ALA A 51 13.49 13.47 4.73
N LYS A 52 13.45 13.51 3.38
CA LYS A 52 12.85 14.61 2.63
C LYS A 52 11.49 14.92 3.25
N GLU A 53 11.35 16.13 3.80
CA GLU A 53 10.11 16.61 4.36
C GLU A 53 9.02 16.50 3.27
N ARG A 54 8.07 15.60 3.47
CA ARG A 54 6.95 15.47 2.53
C ARG A 54 6.13 16.75 2.63
N PRO A 55 5.71 17.35 1.49
CA PRO A 55 4.85 18.52 1.53
C PRO A 55 3.59 18.22 2.34
N VAL A 56 3.29 19.09 3.30
CA VAL A 56 2.14 18.95 4.19
C VAL A 56 0.86 19.12 3.36
N GLN A 57 0.07 18.06 3.27
CA GLN A 57 -1.18 18.06 2.54
C GLN A 57 -2.27 18.78 3.33
N ALA A 58 -3.20 19.46 2.64
CA ALA A 58 -4.29 20.16 3.29
C ALA A 58 -5.28 19.17 3.95
N PRO A 59 -5.95 19.55 5.05
CA PRO A 59 -7.02 18.73 5.63
C PRO A 59 -8.13 18.50 4.60
N ARG A 60 -8.60 17.25 4.49
CA ARG A 60 -9.51 16.80 3.44
C ARG A 60 -10.93 16.64 3.99
N LYS A 61 -11.93 16.96 3.17
CA LYS A 61 -13.35 16.66 3.41
C LYS A 61 -13.86 15.65 2.39
N PRO A 62 -14.77 14.72 2.77
CA PRO A 62 -15.38 13.81 1.83
C PRO A 62 -16.29 14.58 0.86
N LEU A 63 -16.23 14.23 -0.42
CA LEU A 63 -17.14 14.71 -1.46
C LEU A 63 -18.14 13.59 -1.78
N SER A 64 -19.44 13.82 -1.51
CA SER A 64 -20.51 12.90 -1.84
C SER A 64 -21.43 13.57 -2.87
N ILE A 65 -21.53 12.96 -4.05
CA ILE A 65 -22.36 13.43 -5.16
C ILE A 65 -22.99 12.21 -5.84
N GLU A 66 -24.17 12.41 -6.41
CA GLU A 66 -24.82 11.40 -7.25
C GLU A 66 -24.37 11.58 -8.69
N ILE A 67 -23.91 10.50 -9.30
CA ILE A 67 -23.50 10.46 -10.72
C ILE A 67 -24.13 9.23 -11.38
N PRO A 68 -24.41 9.28 -12.69
CA PRO A 68 -24.89 8.10 -13.42
C PRO A 68 -23.92 6.93 -13.34
N ASP A 69 -24.44 5.69 -13.31
CA ASP A 69 -23.62 4.48 -13.17
C ASP A 69 -22.59 4.34 -14.32
N TYR A 70 -22.99 4.71 -15.54
CA TYR A 70 -22.10 4.67 -16.69
C TYR A 70 -20.88 5.58 -16.48
N LEU A 71 -21.08 6.78 -15.93
CA LEU A 71 -20.02 7.74 -15.68
C LEU A 71 -19.11 7.27 -14.55
N ALA A 72 -19.68 6.71 -13.48
CA ALA A 72 -18.90 6.13 -12.38
C ALA A 72 -17.97 5.00 -12.87
N ARG A 73 -18.43 4.20 -13.83
CA ARG A 73 -17.65 3.14 -14.47
C ARG A 73 -16.52 3.73 -15.32
N GLU A 74 -16.82 4.69 -16.18
CA GLU A 74 -15.83 5.34 -17.05
C GLU A 74 -14.72 6.01 -16.23
N LEU A 75 -15.07 6.72 -15.15
CA LEU A 75 -14.09 7.35 -14.27
C LEU A 75 -13.17 6.34 -13.59
N LYS A 76 -13.71 5.18 -13.16
CA LYS A 76 -12.91 4.09 -12.58
C LYS A 76 -11.96 3.47 -13.61
N ILE A 77 -12.43 3.26 -14.84
CA ILE A 77 -11.59 2.76 -15.93
C ILE A 77 -10.47 3.74 -16.22
N ALA A 78 -10.77 5.04 -16.37
CA ALA A 78 -9.78 6.08 -16.63
C ALA A 78 -8.70 6.14 -15.54
N ALA A 79 -9.11 6.09 -14.26
CA ALA A 79 -8.18 6.06 -13.13
C ALA A 79 -7.25 4.84 -13.18
N ALA A 80 -7.79 3.65 -13.50
CA ALA A 80 -7.01 2.43 -13.63
C ALA A 80 -6.02 2.49 -14.81
N THR A 81 -6.45 2.99 -15.97
CA THR A 81 -5.61 3.11 -17.18
C THR A 81 -4.43 4.05 -16.96
N GLN A 82 -4.66 5.17 -16.27
CA GLN A 82 -3.62 6.17 -15.99
C GLN A 82 -2.77 5.81 -14.75
N ALA A 83 -3.10 4.72 -14.05
CA ALA A 83 -2.49 4.31 -12.79
C ALA A 83 -2.54 5.42 -11.70
N VAL A 84 -3.63 6.18 -11.67
CA VAL A 84 -3.89 7.24 -10.69
C VAL A 84 -5.13 6.95 -9.86
N THR A 85 -5.30 7.68 -8.77
CA THR A 85 -6.52 7.58 -7.96
C THR A 85 -7.72 8.28 -8.61
N LEU A 86 -8.94 7.82 -8.31
CA LEU A 86 -10.17 8.51 -8.71
C LEU A 86 -10.20 9.96 -8.21
N ARG A 87 -9.64 10.20 -7.02
CA ARG A 87 -9.46 11.54 -6.46
C ARG A 87 -8.60 12.42 -7.37
N HIS A 88 -7.51 11.90 -7.92
CA HIS A 88 -6.64 12.63 -8.83
C HIS A 88 -7.42 13.06 -10.08
N ILE A 89 -8.16 12.15 -10.72
CA ILE A 89 -9.01 12.47 -11.88
C ILE A 89 -10.00 13.60 -11.55
N VAL A 90 -10.69 13.53 -10.41
CA VAL A 90 -11.65 14.56 -9.99
C VAL A 90 -10.97 15.90 -9.73
N LEU A 91 -9.82 15.92 -9.05
CA LEU A 91 -9.08 17.15 -8.79
C LEU A 91 -8.52 17.77 -10.07
N SER A 92 -8.06 16.96 -11.02
CA SER A 92 -7.60 17.44 -12.34
C SER A 92 -8.75 18.07 -13.12
N ALA A 93 -9.93 17.43 -13.15
CA ALA A 93 -11.11 18.01 -13.78
C ALA A 93 -11.55 19.32 -13.12
N LEU A 94 -11.46 19.43 -11.79
CA LEU A 94 -11.73 20.68 -11.07
C LEU A 94 -10.70 21.77 -11.39
N MET A 95 -9.42 21.41 -11.54
CA MET A 95 -8.38 22.34 -11.97
C MET A 95 -8.65 22.87 -13.38
N GLU A 96 -9.04 21.99 -14.32
CA GLU A 96 -9.43 22.37 -15.68
C GLU A 96 -10.69 23.26 -15.70
N ALA A 97 -11.63 23.02 -14.78
CA ALA A 97 -12.80 23.88 -14.58
C ALA A 97 -12.47 25.24 -13.92
N GLY A 98 -11.21 25.51 -13.57
CA GLY A 98 -10.73 26.79 -13.05
C GLY A 98 -10.69 26.89 -11.52
N TYR A 99 -10.92 25.79 -10.79
CA TYR A 99 -10.77 25.79 -9.33
C TYR A 99 -9.31 25.74 -8.90
N THR A 100 -8.98 26.41 -7.80
CA THR A 100 -7.62 26.39 -7.25
C THR A 100 -7.34 25.07 -6.55
N VAL A 101 -6.46 24.25 -7.15
CA VAL A 101 -5.93 23.02 -6.56
C VAL A 101 -4.42 23.17 -6.40
N LYS A 102 -3.88 22.91 -5.21
CA LYS A 102 -2.44 23.00 -4.96
C LYS A 102 -1.76 21.73 -5.51
N PRO A 103 -0.57 21.84 -6.14
CA PRO A 103 0.17 20.67 -6.63
C PRO A 103 0.49 19.65 -5.54
N ALA A 104 0.71 20.12 -4.30
CA ALA A 104 0.95 19.26 -3.14
C ALA A 104 -0.22 18.31 -2.81
N ASP A 105 -1.44 18.66 -3.21
CA ASP A 105 -2.63 17.84 -3.00
C ASP A 105 -2.85 16.83 -4.14
N MET A 106 -2.07 16.92 -5.23
CA MET A 106 -2.24 16.18 -6.48
C MET A 106 -1.46 14.85 -6.52
N GLU A 107 -1.28 14.20 -5.38
CA GLU A 107 -0.52 12.95 -5.25
C GLU A 107 -1.16 11.80 -6.05
N GLU A 108 -0.36 11.18 -6.93
CA GLU A 108 -0.85 10.29 -7.98
C GLU A 108 -1.23 8.89 -7.48
N ASP A 109 -0.53 8.33 -6.50
CA ASP A 109 -0.91 7.06 -5.86
C ASP A 109 -0.08 6.80 -4.59
N GLY A 110 -0.69 6.86 -3.42
CA GLY A 110 -0.02 6.60 -2.13
C GLY A 110 0.42 5.14 -1.94
N ARG A 111 0.06 4.21 -2.84
CA ARG A 111 0.45 2.79 -2.75
C ARG A 111 1.89 2.54 -3.20
N ARG A 112 2.49 3.47 -3.94
CA ARG A 112 3.88 3.36 -4.45
C ARG A 112 4.93 3.92 -3.50
N LEU A 113 4.52 4.40 -2.32
CA LEU A 113 5.37 5.10 -1.36
C LEU A 113 5.78 4.23 -0.16
N ARG A 114 5.72 2.90 -0.28
CA ARG A 114 6.18 1.96 0.75
C ARG A 114 7.66 1.66 0.61
#